data_AF-A0A8T1TYW4-F1
#
_entry.id   AF-A0A8T1TYW4-F1
#
_cell.length_a   1.000
_cell.length_b   1.000
_cell.length_c   1.000
_cell.angle_alpha   90.00
_cell.angle_beta   90.00
_cell.angle_gamma   90.00
#
_symmetry.space_group_name_H-M   'P 1'
#
loop_
_entity.id
_entity.type
_entity.pdbx_description
1 polymer ?
#
loop_
_entity_poly.entity_id
_entity_poly.type
_entity_poly.pdbx_seq_one_letter_code
_entity_poly.pdbx_strand_id
1 'polypeptide(L)' 'SNLTDEDHVAEVLVDFNFSADGNVVCIDGSSRGQTAVVLVSSQHMRKMYKRFPELLLMDCSHKTN' A
#
# COMPACT_ATOMS: atom_id res chain seq x y z
N SER A 1 -15.98 -0.82 23.12
CA SER A 1 -15.45 0.35 22.40
C SER A 1 -15.90 0.21 20.96
N ASN A 2 -16.48 1.26 20.37
CA ASN A 2 -16.73 1.26 18.93
C ASN A 2 -15.41 1.57 18.23
N LEU A 3 -14.95 0.66 17.38
CA LEU A 3 -13.81 0.89 16.49
C LEU A 3 -14.20 1.96 15.48
N THR A 4 -13.24 2.81 15.12
CA THR A 4 -13.39 3.77 14.03
C THR A 4 -13.15 3.06 12.70
N ASP A 5 -13.59 3.67 11.59
CA ASP A 5 -13.30 3.16 10.26
C ASP A 5 -11.78 3.05 10.01
N GLU A 6 -11.01 3.98 10.59
CA GLU A 6 -9.54 3.96 10.53
C GLU A 6 -8.94 2.74 11.23
N ASP A 7 -9.52 2.33 12.35
CA ASP A 7 -9.06 1.13 13.06
C ASP A 7 -9.33 -0.14 12.24
N HIS A 8 -10.47 -0.20 11.55
CA HIS A 8 -10.80 -1.31 10.65
C HIS A 8 -9.88 -1.34 9.42
N VAL A 9 -9.55 -0.18 8.84
CA VAL A 9 -8.57 -0.10 7.75
C VAL A 9 -7.20 -0.55 8.22
N ALA A 10 -6.77 -0.14 9.42
CA ALA A 10 -5.50 -0.56 10.00
C ALA A 10 -5.44 -2.08 10.19
N GLU A 11 -6.51 -2.70 10.72
CA GLU A 11 -6.63 -4.16 10.86
C GLU A 11 -6.47 -4.87 9.51
N VAL A 12 -7.20 -4.42 8.47
CA VAL A 12 -7.12 -5.00 7.12
C VAL A 12 -5.71 -4.89 6.53
N LEU A 13 -5.04 -3.75 6.71
CA LEU A 13 -3.68 -3.55 6.21
C LEU A 13 -2.67 -4.43 6.96
N VAL A 14 -2.83 -4.60 8.27
CA VAL A 14 -1.99 -5.48 9.07
C VAL A 14 -2.14 -6.94 8.62
N ASP A 15 -3.37 -7.43 8.47
CA ASP A 15 -3.65 -8.79 8.02
C ASP A 15 -3.13 -9.05 6.61
N PHE A 16 -3.31 -8.08 5.71
CA PHE A 16 -2.77 -8.15 4.36
C PHE A 16 -1.25 -8.18 4.35
N ASN A 17 -0.59 -7.41 5.21
CA ASN A 17 0.87 -7.44 5.35
C ASN A 17 1.37 -8.75 5.97
N PHE A 18 0.64 -9.29 6.94
CA PHE A 18 0.96 -10.56 7.58
C PHE A 18 0.93 -11.74 6.60
N SER A 19 0.04 -11.68 5.60
CA SER A 19 -0.06 -12.70 4.56
C SER A 19 1.20 -12.83 3.69
N ALA A 20 1.93 -11.74 3.45
CA ALA A 20 3.25 -11.77 2.82
C ALA A 20 3.99 -10.46 3.05
N ASP A 21 5.21 -10.54 3.59
CA ASP A 21 6.02 -9.36 3.87
C ASP A 21 6.22 -8.45 2.64
N GLY A 22 6.16 -7.14 2.88
CA GLY A 22 6.19 -6.09 1.86
C GLY A 22 4.88 -5.92 1.08
N ASN A 23 3.78 -6.49 1.56
CA ASN A 23 2.45 -6.24 1.00
C ASN A 23 1.96 -4.82 1.29
N VAL A 24 2.36 -4.28 2.44
CA VAL A 24 2.16 -2.88 2.80
C VAL A 24 3.53 -2.26 3.06
N VAL A 25 3.82 -1.15 2.40
CA VAL A 25 5.04 -0.35 2.65
C VAL A 25 4.63 1.08 2.95
N CYS A 26 5.03 1.58 4.11
CA CYS A 26 4.87 2.96 4.48
C CYS A 26 6.09 3.75 4.00
N ILE A 27 5.87 4.83 3.25
CA ILE A 27 6.91 5.78 2.89
C ILE A 27 6.70 7.03 3.75
N ASP A 28 7.64 7.25 4.66
CA ASP A 28 7.66 8.42 5.53
C ASP A 28 7.92 9.66 4.70
N GLY A 29 6.87 10.47 4.49
CA GLY A 29 6.97 11.71 3.71
C GLY A 29 7.19 12.95 4.58
N SER A 30 7.32 12.78 5.89
CA SER A 30 7.41 13.88 6.85
C SER A 30 8.51 13.65 7.87
N SER A 31 9.25 14.71 8.20
CA SER A 31 10.25 14.74 9.27
C SER A 31 9.69 14.42 10.67
N ARG A 32 8.36 14.28 10.80
CA ARG A 32 7.64 13.94 12.03
C ARG A 32 7.18 12.48 12.12
N GLY A 33 7.61 11.60 11.21
CA GLY A 33 7.27 10.16 11.25
C GLY A 33 5.81 9.85 10.89
N GLN A 34 5.14 10.76 10.19
CA GLN A 34 3.84 10.50 9.60
C GLN A 34 4.04 9.89 8.21
N THR A 35 3.45 8.72 7.98
CA THR A 35 3.38 8.11 6.66
C THR A 35 2.55 8.99 5.75
N ALA A 36 3.17 9.54 4.71
CA ALA A 36 2.46 10.36 3.73
C ALA A 36 1.86 9.50 2.61
N VAL A 37 2.44 8.32 2.38
CA VAL A 37 2.03 7.40 1.32
C VAL A 37 2.15 5.96 1.81
N VAL A 38 1.08 5.18 1.63
CA VAL A 38 1.08 3.73 1.82
C VAL A 38 1.04 3.07 0.44
N LEU A 39 2.01 2.21 0.15
CA LEU A 39 2.00 1.34 -1.01
C LEU A 39 1.40 -0.01 -0.63
N VAL A 40 0.33 -0.41 -1.32
CA VAL A 40 -0.31 -1.71 -1.15
C VAL A 40 -0.10 -2.54 -2.41
N SER A 41 0.56 -3.69 -2.30
CA SER A 41 0.80 -4.60 -3.41
C SER A 41 0.75 -6.05 -2.94
N SER A 42 0.15 -6.96 -3.70
CA SER A 42 0.26 -8.39 -3.35
C SER A 42 1.63 -8.94 -3.73
N GLN A 43 2.06 -10.02 -3.07
CA GLN A 43 3.27 -10.75 -3.46
C GLN A 43 3.23 -11.18 -4.94
N HIS A 44 2.06 -11.52 -5.45
CA HIS A 44 1.86 -11.88 -6.85
C HIS A 44 2.17 -10.70 -7.79
N MET A 45 1.63 -9.52 -7.51
CA MET A 45 1.92 -8.30 -8.27
C MET A 45 3.43 -7.98 -8.27
N ARG A 46 4.08 -8.04 -7.10
CA ARG A 46 5.54 -7.79 -7.01
C ARG A 46 6.36 -8.77 -7.85
N LYS A 47 5.96 -10.05 -7.91
CA LYS A 47 6.60 -11.05 -8.78
C LYS A 47 6.43 -10.71 -10.26
N MET A 48 5.23 -10.25 -10.66
CA MET A 48 4.97 -9.80 -12.03
C MET A 48 5.83 -8.59 -12.41
N TYR A 49 5.89 -7.56 -11.57
CA TYR A 49 6.71 -6.37 -11.83
C TYR A 49 8.21 -6.67 -11.86
N LYS A 50 8.69 -7.56 -10.99
CA LYS A 50 10.10 -7.99 -11.01
C LYS A 50 10.44 -8.76 -12.29
N ARG A 51 9.48 -9.53 -12.82
CA ARG A 51 9.67 -10.34 -14.03
C ARG A 51 9.55 -9.51 -15.31
N PHE A 52 8.64 -8.55 -15.31
CA PHE A 52 8.27 -7.71 -16.46
C PHE A 52 8.14 -6.25 -16.01
N PRO A 53 9.26 -5.55 -15.77
CA PRO A 53 9.23 -4.16 -15.31
C PRO A 53 8.53 -3.21 -16.31
N GLU A 54 8.47 -3.57 -17.59
CA GLU A 54 7.76 -2.84 -18.66
C GLU A 54 6.23 -2.84 -18.50
N LEU A 55 5.66 -3.72 -17.66
CA LEU A 55 4.22 -3.81 -17.40
C LEU A 55 3.73 -2.87 -16.28
N LEU A 56 4.60 -2.05 -15.70
CA LEU A 56 4.21 -1.00 -14.77
C LEU A 56 3.53 0.16 -15.52
N LEU A 57 2.30 -0.07 -15.98
CA LEU A 57 1.42 0.97 -16.49
C LEU A 57 0.71 1.63 -15.31
N MET A 58 1.23 2.76 -14.83
CA MET A 58 0.47 3.64 -13.93
C MET A 58 -0.43 4.53 -14.78
N ASP A 59 -1.73 4.21 -14.80
CA ASP A 59 -2.73 5.13 -15.32
C ASP A 59 -3.04 6.19 -14.26
N CYS A 60 -2.37 7.35 -14.36
CA CYS A 60 -2.64 8.52 -13.53
C CYS A 60 -3.59 9.51 -14.23
N SER A 61 -4.50 9.04 -15.09
CA SER A 61 -5.37 9.93 -15.88
C SER A 61 -6.51 10.58 -15.08
N HIS A 62 -6.74 10.18 -13.83
CA HIS A 62 -7.68 10.86 -12.95
C HIS A 62 -7.00 11.99 -12.16
N LYS A 63 -7.24 13.24 -12.59
CA LYS A 63 -7.16 14.39 -11.68
C LYS A 63 -8.31 14.27 -10.69
N THR A 64 -8.02 14.09 -9.41
CA THR A 64 -8.97 14.39 -8.34
C THR A 64 -9.27 15.89 -8.38
N ASN A 65 -10.53 16.23 -8.64
CA ASN A 65 -11.09 17.58 -8.47
C ASN A 65 -11.42 17.79 -6.99
#